data_AF-A0A4Y8D3L4-F1
#
_entry.id   AF-A0A4Y8D3L4-F1
#
_cell.length_a   1.000
_cell.length_b   1.000
_cell.length_c   1.000
_cell.angle_alpha   90.00
_cell.angle_beta   90.00
_cell.angle_gamma   90.00
#
_symmetry.space_group_name_H-M   'P 1'
#
loop_
_entity.id
_entity.type
_entity.pdbx_description
1 polymer ?
#
loop_
_entity_poly.entity_id
_entity_poly.type
_entity_poly.pdbx_seq_one_letter_code
_entity_poly.pdbx_strand_id
1 'polypeptide(L)'
;MRSALPILCLLASFAVAYDCSVSVIAALLLVESIVFYATHFDAGATFTPPPEYNAGGGPSGGAPVGPPGGGLVVLYKGMFPSLQLRNTVSDWPCPIIGMEDFCKSLQYWHQNSLTMSRTVGNGGFSGSVSWDSVIGGIWYGFASVSTDTNHKSGGTEWAYNNPVKLENWGYRAMHDTVLKGKAVTQGYYGTNISYSYYRGCSAGGKQGLKEIEIFPNDFDGVVAGAPAWWTTHLQLWNMIVGIWNQPANSSNYIPPSIFT
;
A
#
# COMPACT_ATOMS: atom_id res chain seq x y z
N MET A 1 -19.66 -9.63 6.19
CA MET A 1 -19.94 -8.51 5.26
C MET A 1 -18.93 -8.65 4.14
N ARG A 2 -19.36 -8.75 2.88
CA ARG A 2 -18.44 -9.03 1.76
C ARG A 2 -17.38 -7.94 1.67
N SER A 3 -16.11 -8.33 1.69
CA SER A 3 -14.99 -7.40 1.53
C SER A 3 -14.56 -7.40 0.07
N ALA A 4 -14.90 -6.31 -0.62
CA ALA A 4 -14.48 -6.04 -1.98
C ALA A 4 -12.95 -5.84 -2.06
N LEU A 5 -12.33 -6.13 -3.22
CA LEU A 5 -10.92 -5.85 -3.51
C LEU A 5 -10.77 -5.37 -4.97
N PRO A 6 -10.30 -4.15 -5.25
CA PRO A 6 -9.66 -3.87 -6.53
C PRO A 6 -8.36 -4.69 -6.63
N ILE A 7 -7.98 -5.17 -7.82
CA ILE A 7 -6.67 -5.80 -8.04
C ILE A 7 -6.06 -5.23 -9.32
N LEU A 8 -4.75 -5.11 -9.34
CA LEU A 8 -3.97 -4.63 -10.48
C LEU A 8 -2.84 -5.62 -10.73
N CYS A 9 -2.41 -5.77 -11.98
CA CYS A 9 -1.27 -6.60 -12.31
C CYS A 9 -0.38 -5.92 -13.33
N LEU A 10 0.92 -5.94 -13.08
CA LEU A 10 1.96 -5.48 -13.98
C LEU A 10 2.91 -6.65 -14.26
N LEU A 11 3.37 -6.80 -15.49
CA LEU A 11 4.41 -7.77 -15.85
C LEU A 11 5.40 -7.11 -16.81
N ALA A 12 6.66 -7.51 -16.74
CA ALA A 12 7.50 -7.61 -17.92
C ALA A 12 7.49 -9.07 -18.39
N SER A 13 7.44 -9.27 -19.70
CA SER A 13 7.68 -10.56 -20.33
C SER A 13 9.09 -11.08 -19.95
N PHE A 14 9.35 -12.39 -19.89
CA PHE A 14 9.14 -13.35 -20.97
C PHE A 14 8.56 -14.71 -20.56
N ALA A 15 8.09 -15.44 -21.59
CA ALA A 15 7.87 -16.89 -21.69
C ALA A 15 6.54 -17.52 -21.23
N VAL A 16 5.70 -16.86 -20.41
CA VAL A 16 4.29 -17.27 -20.24
C VAL A 16 3.42 -16.01 -20.18
N ALA A 17 2.37 -15.94 -21.00
CA ALA A 17 1.34 -14.94 -20.85
C ALA A 17 0.47 -15.31 -19.64
N TYR A 18 0.76 -14.72 -18.49
CA TYR A 18 -0.06 -14.90 -17.29
C TYR A 18 -1.40 -14.17 -17.49
N ASP A 19 -2.52 -14.89 -17.35
CA ASP A 19 -3.84 -14.28 -17.50
C ASP A 19 -4.16 -13.37 -16.30
N CYS A 20 -4.34 -12.08 -16.58
CA CYS A 20 -4.75 -11.07 -15.61
C CYS A 20 -6.28 -10.87 -15.56
N SER A 21 -7.07 -11.77 -16.14
CA SER A 21 -8.53 -11.68 -16.13
C SER A 21 -9.11 -11.67 -14.71
N VAL A 22 -10.18 -10.90 -14.53
CA VAL A 22 -10.95 -10.82 -13.28
C VAL A 22 -11.34 -12.22 -12.78
N SER A 23 -11.70 -13.12 -13.70
CA SER A 23 -12.01 -14.53 -13.42
C SER A 23 -10.86 -15.32 -12.83
N VAL A 24 -9.65 -15.21 -13.39
CA VAL A 24 -8.47 -15.92 -12.86
C VAL A 24 -8.10 -15.39 -11.49
N ILE A 25 -8.02 -14.07 -11.33
CA ILE A 25 -7.67 -13.45 -10.05
C ILE A 25 -8.73 -13.77 -8.97
N ALA A 26 -10.02 -13.77 -9.31
CA ALA A 26 -11.09 -14.13 -8.37
C ALA A 26 -10.99 -15.59 -7.89
N ALA A 27 -10.50 -16.51 -8.73
CA ALA A 27 -10.30 -17.91 -8.37
C ALA A 27 -9.12 -18.14 -7.39
N LEU A 28 -8.21 -17.17 -7.25
CA LEU A 28 -7.08 -17.23 -6.31
C LEU A 28 -7.42 -16.71 -4.90
N LEU A 29 -8.58 -16.09 -4.74
CA LEU A 29 -8.99 -15.46 -3.48
C LEU A 29 -9.80 -16.40 -2.59
N LEU A 30 -9.66 -16.20 -1.28
CA LEU A 30 -10.52 -16.85 -0.29
C LEU A 30 -11.98 -16.43 -0.47
N VAL A 31 -12.88 -17.36 -0.11
CA VAL A 31 -14.35 -17.19 -0.15
C VAL A 31 -14.75 -15.86 0.52
N GLU A 32 -15.72 -15.17 -0.07
CA GLU A 32 -16.20 -13.79 0.25
C GLU A 32 -15.50 -12.60 -0.41
N SER A 33 -14.45 -12.80 -1.21
CA SER A 33 -13.82 -11.71 -1.98
C SER A 33 -14.55 -11.42 -3.30
N ILE A 34 -14.54 -10.15 -3.75
CA ILE A 34 -15.01 -9.75 -5.09
C ILE A 34 -13.92 -8.93 -5.77
N VAL A 35 -13.53 -9.31 -6.99
CA VAL A 35 -12.59 -8.59 -7.85
C VAL A 35 -13.38 -7.71 -8.82
N PHE A 36 -13.19 -6.39 -8.75
CA PHE A 36 -13.92 -5.43 -9.60
C PHE A 36 -13.14 -5.03 -10.85
N TYR A 37 -11.82 -5.08 -10.74
CA TYR A 37 -10.88 -4.68 -11.74
C TYR A 37 -9.68 -5.61 -11.64
N ALA A 38 -9.15 -5.98 -12.78
CA ALA A 38 -7.86 -6.62 -12.98
C ALA A 38 -7.45 -6.33 -14.42
N THR A 39 -6.23 -5.88 -14.63
CA THR A 39 -5.68 -5.59 -15.96
C THR A 39 -4.19 -5.89 -15.96
N HIS A 40 -3.63 -5.99 -17.15
CA HIS A 40 -2.19 -6.01 -17.41
C HIS A 40 -1.70 -4.60 -17.76
N PHE A 41 -0.45 -4.28 -17.41
CA PHE A 41 0.31 -3.14 -17.95
C PHE A 41 1.73 -3.61 -18.28
N ASP A 42 2.21 -3.24 -19.47
CA ASP A 42 3.58 -3.47 -19.91
C ASP A 42 4.59 -2.58 -19.17
N ALA A 43 5.85 -3.01 -19.12
CA ALA A 43 6.94 -2.21 -18.58
C ALA A 43 7.09 -0.88 -19.35
N GLY A 44 7.11 0.23 -18.61
CA GLY A 44 7.16 1.59 -19.17
C GLY A 44 5.80 2.15 -19.61
N ALA A 45 4.70 1.41 -19.47
CA ALA A 45 3.35 1.96 -19.68
C ALA A 45 2.98 2.96 -18.57
N THR A 46 2.30 4.04 -18.94
CA THR A 46 1.74 4.99 -17.97
C THR A 46 0.56 4.37 -17.26
N PHE A 47 0.71 4.14 -15.95
CA PHE A 47 -0.41 3.73 -15.10
C PHE A 47 -1.17 4.96 -14.57
N THR A 48 -2.49 4.99 -14.79
CA THR A 48 -3.40 5.96 -14.19
C THR A 48 -4.34 5.22 -13.22
N PRO A 49 -4.31 5.53 -11.91
CA PRO A 49 -5.22 4.93 -10.94
C PRO A 49 -6.69 5.16 -11.31
N PRO A 50 -7.56 4.12 -11.37
CA PRO A 50 -8.95 4.30 -11.78
C PRO A 50 -9.70 5.22 -10.78
N PRO A 51 -10.33 6.32 -11.25
CA PRO A 51 -10.93 7.35 -10.38
C PRO A 51 -11.89 6.82 -9.31
N GLU A 52 -12.64 5.77 -9.61
CA GLU A 52 -13.62 5.11 -8.74
C GLU A 52 -13.02 4.50 -7.45
N TYR A 53 -11.70 4.24 -7.44
CA TYR A 53 -10.95 3.71 -6.29
C TYR A 53 -10.04 4.76 -5.60
N ASN A 54 -10.06 6.02 -6.05
CA ASN A 54 -9.19 7.11 -5.53
C ASN A 54 -9.85 7.99 -4.45
N ALA A 55 -11.11 7.72 -4.10
CA ALA A 55 -11.88 8.58 -3.20
C ALA A 55 -11.35 8.53 -1.75
N GLY A 56 -10.93 9.67 -1.19
CA GLY A 56 -10.40 9.77 0.18
C GLY A 56 -8.99 10.33 0.29
N GLY A 57 -8.37 10.73 -0.83
CA GLY A 57 -7.15 11.53 -0.82
C GLY A 57 -7.37 12.91 -0.15
N GLY A 58 -6.32 13.40 0.51
CA GLY A 58 -6.21 14.83 0.83
C GLY A 58 -6.15 15.69 -0.45
N PRO A 59 -6.17 17.03 -0.34
CA PRO A 59 -6.93 18.04 -1.14
C PRO A 59 -6.92 18.04 -2.69
N SER A 60 -6.80 16.89 -3.35
CA SER A 60 -6.60 16.71 -4.79
C SER A 60 -7.57 15.65 -5.36
N GLY A 61 -8.80 16.05 -5.66
CA GLY A 61 -9.75 15.23 -6.46
C GLY A 61 -11.04 14.82 -5.72
N GLY A 62 -12.19 15.32 -6.20
CA GLY A 62 -13.51 15.06 -5.64
C GLY A 62 -14.18 13.74 -6.08
N ALA A 63 -15.31 13.43 -5.44
CA ALA A 63 -16.12 12.21 -5.59
C ALA A 63 -17.21 12.34 -6.69
N PRO A 64 -18.06 11.32 -6.97
CA PRO A 64 -18.06 9.91 -6.53
C PRO A 64 -17.90 8.96 -7.77
N VAL A 65 -18.22 7.65 -7.82
CA VAL A 65 -18.90 6.64 -6.95
C VAL A 65 -18.18 5.27 -7.13
N GLY A 66 -18.44 4.31 -6.22
CA GLY A 66 -18.06 2.89 -6.40
C GLY A 66 -18.24 2.08 -5.10
N PRO A 67 -18.51 0.76 -5.16
CA PRO A 67 -18.94 -0.04 -3.99
C PRO A 67 -17.91 -0.08 -2.84
N PRO A 68 -18.34 -0.40 -1.60
CA PRO A 68 -17.48 -0.33 -0.41
C PRO A 68 -16.58 -1.56 -0.23
N GLY A 69 -15.31 -1.30 0.12
CA GLY A 69 -14.21 -2.27 0.24
C GLY A 69 -13.35 -2.28 -1.03
N GLY A 70 -12.04 -2.51 -0.95
CA GLY A 70 -11.25 -2.92 0.21
C GLY A 70 -9.77 -2.99 -0.19
N GLY A 71 -9.08 -4.06 0.17
CA GLY A 71 -7.67 -4.25 -0.19
C GLY A 71 -7.40 -4.17 -1.69
N LEU A 72 -6.46 -3.33 -2.11
CA LEU A 72 -5.81 -3.39 -3.40
C LEU A 72 -4.63 -4.36 -3.34
N VAL A 73 -4.62 -5.37 -4.21
CA VAL A 73 -3.42 -6.16 -4.52
C VAL A 73 -2.83 -5.66 -5.83
N VAL A 74 -1.53 -5.35 -5.88
CA VAL A 74 -0.82 -5.08 -7.15
C VAL A 74 0.31 -6.06 -7.35
N LEU A 75 0.12 -6.98 -8.28
CA LEU A 75 1.11 -7.99 -8.61
C LEU A 75 2.17 -7.40 -9.54
N TYR A 76 3.44 -7.78 -9.34
CA TYR A 76 4.52 -7.43 -10.27
C TYR A 76 5.51 -8.54 -10.53
N LYS A 77 5.77 -8.81 -11.83
CA LYS A 77 6.87 -9.68 -12.26
C LYS A 77 7.78 -8.99 -13.26
N GLY A 78 8.93 -8.54 -12.79
CA GLY A 78 10.08 -8.14 -13.61
C GLY A 78 10.10 -6.67 -14.01
N MET A 79 11.18 -5.97 -13.63
CA MET A 79 11.69 -4.81 -14.38
C MET A 79 13.20 -4.89 -14.60
N PHE A 80 13.67 -6.07 -14.98
CA PHE A 80 14.95 -6.20 -15.65
C PHE A 80 14.65 -6.90 -16.97
N PRO A 81 14.75 -6.20 -18.12
CA PRO A 81 14.86 -6.89 -19.39
C PRO A 81 15.94 -7.94 -19.24
N SER A 82 15.63 -9.18 -19.59
CA SER A 82 16.64 -10.21 -19.79
C SER A 82 17.50 -9.81 -20.98
N LEU A 83 18.44 -8.88 -20.75
CA LEU A 83 19.62 -8.79 -21.59
C LEU A 83 20.21 -10.19 -21.61
N GLN A 84 20.42 -10.69 -22.82
CA GLN A 84 20.73 -12.08 -23.08
C GLN A 84 21.88 -12.58 -22.19
N LEU A 85 21.94 -13.89 -21.97
CA LEU A 85 23.15 -14.58 -21.50
C LEU A 85 24.31 -14.38 -22.50
N ARG A 86 24.91 -13.19 -22.44
CA ARG A 86 26.14 -12.75 -23.09
C ARG A 86 26.77 -11.73 -22.14
N ASN A 87 27.69 -12.23 -21.32
CA ASN A 87 28.85 -11.59 -20.72
C ASN A 87 28.77 -10.10 -20.28
N THR A 88 29.27 -9.85 -19.07
CA THR A 88 29.42 -8.57 -18.33
C THR A 88 28.14 -7.99 -17.68
N VAL A 89 28.09 -8.14 -16.36
CA VAL A 89 27.08 -7.59 -15.44
C VAL A 89 27.53 -6.19 -14.98
N SER A 90 27.45 -5.19 -15.87
CA SER A 90 27.89 -3.82 -15.56
C SER A 90 26.98 -2.69 -16.05
N ASP A 91 26.16 -2.92 -17.07
CA ASP A 91 25.65 -1.81 -17.91
C ASP A 91 24.15 -1.48 -17.73
N TRP A 92 23.65 -1.55 -16.49
CA TRP A 92 22.39 -0.86 -16.12
C TRP A 92 22.72 0.31 -15.19
N PRO A 93 22.41 1.57 -15.57
CA PRO A 93 22.57 2.69 -14.67
C PRO A 93 21.51 2.60 -13.57
N CYS A 94 21.88 2.15 -12.37
CA CYS A 94 21.09 2.39 -11.16
C CYS A 94 20.93 3.92 -11.03
N PRO A 95 19.74 4.51 -11.28
CA PRO A 95 19.65 5.93 -11.67
C PRO A 95 19.77 6.90 -10.49
N ILE A 96 20.18 6.41 -9.31
CA ILE A 96 20.30 7.16 -8.06
C ILE A 96 21.61 6.74 -7.38
N ILE A 97 22.52 7.71 -7.22
CA ILE A 97 23.78 7.55 -6.48
C ILE A 97 23.45 7.14 -5.04
N GLY A 98 24.10 6.08 -4.55
CA GLY A 98 23.89 5.56 -3.18
C GLY A 98 22.92 4.38 -3.04
N MET A 99 22.39 3.84 -4.15
CA MET A 99 21.48 2.65 -4.12
C MET A 99 22.13 1.35 -4.61
N GLU A 100 23.46 1.28 -4.69
CA GLU A 100 24.18 0.15 -5.31
C GLU A 100 23.97 -1.19 -4.59
N ASP A 101 24.08 -1.23 -3.26
CA ASP A 101 23.87 -2.48 -2.49
C ASP A 101 22.40 -2.94 -2.52
N PHE A 102 21.49 -1.99 -2.70
CA PHE A 102 20.07 -2.28 -2.91
C PHE A 102 19.82 -2.86 -4.32
N CYS A 103 20.46 -2.32 -5.37
CA CYS A 103 20.47 -2.94 -6.70
C CYS A 103 21.03 -4.39 -6.66
N LYS A 104 22.12 -4.64 -5.93
CA LYS A 104 22.68 -5.99 -5.73
C LYS A 104 21.69 -6.93 -5.04
N SER A 105 20.95 -6.43 -4.06
CA SER A 105 19.92 -7.19 -3.33
C SER A 105 18.77 -7.61 -4.25
N LEU A 106 18.29 -6.72 -5.13
CA LEU A 106 17.29 -7.03 -6.15
C LEU A 106 17.78 -8.08 -7.16
N GLN A 107 19.02 -7.94 -7.64
CA GLN A 107 19.64 -8.92 -8.54
C GLN A 107 19.73 -10.30 -7.87
N TYR A 108 20.11 -10.35 -6.58
CA TYR A 108 20.17 -11.59 -5.80
C TYR A 108 18.79 -12.24 -5.67
N TRP A 109 17.72 -11.49 -5.37
CA TRP A 109 16.36 -12.05 -5.32
C TRP A 109 15.93 -12.65 -6.66
N HIS A 110 16.20 -11.95 -7.76
CA HIS A 110 15.86 -12.40 -9.11
C HIS A 110 16.64 -13.66 -9.52
N GLN A 111 17.94 -13.72 -9.20
CA GLN A 111 18.79 -14.90 -9.46
C GLN A 111 18.35 -16.12 -8.66
N ASN A 112 17.87 -15.93 -7.42
CA ASN A 112 17.40 -17.01 -6.54
C ASN A 112 15.89 -17.30 -6.70
N SER A 113 15.20 -16.69 -7.68
CA SER A 113 13.76 -16.86 -7.93
C SER A 113 12.87 -16.59 -6.71
N LEU A 114 13.29 -15.67 -5.83
CA LEU A 114 12.55 -15.33 -4.61
C LEU A 114 11.32 -14.47 -4.94
N THR A 115 10.19 -14.76 -4.29
CA THR A 115 8.94 -14.01 -4.44
C THR A 115 8.68 -13.20 -3.18
N MET A 116 8.75 -11.88 -3.29
CA MET A 116 8.58 -10.95 -2.18
C MET A 116 7.19 -10.29 -2.24
N SER A 117 6.51 -10.19 -1.09
CA SER A 117 5.32 -9.34 -0.97
C SER A 117 5.60 -8.11 -0.10
N ARG A 118 4.91 -6.99 -0.39
CA ARG A 118 5.01 -5.76 0.41
C ARG A 118 3.64 -5.13 0.63
N THR A 119 3.26 -4.94 1.89
CA THR A 119 2.06 -4.18 2.25
C THR A 119 2.40 -2.73 2.58
N VAL A 120 1.49 -1.82 2.21
CA VAL A 120 1.66 -0.37 2.29
C VAL A 120 0.52 0.26 3.10
N GLY A 121 0.88 0.99 4.14
CA GLY A 121 -0.05 1.72 5.02
C GLY A 121 -0.58 3.05 4.47
N ASN A 122 -1.58 3.60 5.17
CA ASN A 122 -2.29 4.83 4.83
C ASN A 122 -1.76 6.06 5.58
N GLY A 123 -2.24 7.26 5.23
CA GLY A 123 -1.97 8.52 5.97
C GLY A 123 -3.20 9.05 6.71
N GLY A 124 -3.03 9.58 7.92
CA GLY A 124 -4.11 10.18 8.72
C GLY A 124 -5.36 9.30 8.84
N PHE A 125 -6.53 9.89 8.57
CA PHE A 125 -7.82 9.20 8.48
C PHE A 125 -8.24 8.94 7.02
N SER A 126 -7.27 8.75 6.12
CA SER A 126 -7.55 8.54 4.70
C SER A 126 -8.13 7.17 4.43
N GLY A 127 -9.27 7.18 3.75
CA GLY A 127 -9.90 6.02 3.13
C GLY A 127 -9.45 5.82 1.68
N SER A 128 -8.16 5.94 1.37
CA SER A 128 -7.65 5.79 0.00
C SER A 128 -6.38 4.96 -0.07
N VAL A 129 -6.23 4.26 -1.20
CA VAL A 129 -5.04 3.49 -1.54
C VAL A 129 -3.83 4.41 -1.68
N SER A 130 -2.69 4.00 -1.11
CA SER A 130 -1.43 4.75 -1.19
C SER A 130 -0.65 4.42 -2.48
N TRP A 131 -1.22 4.80 -3.63
CA TRP A 131 -0.74 4.43 -4.97
C TRP A 131 0.75 4.67 -5.19
N ASP A 132 1.29 5.84 -4.86
CA ASP A 132 2.72 6.14 -5.05
C ASP A 132 3.64 5.18 -4.26
N SER A 133 3.20 4.79 -3.06
CA SER A 133 3.96 3.85 -2.22
C SER A 133 3.77 2.39 -2.62
N VAL A 134 2.69 2.05 -3.33
CA VAL A 134 2.47 0.76 -3.99
C VAL A 134 3.34 0.65 -5.25
N ILE A 135 3.31 1.68 -6.11
CA ILE A 135 4.17 1.81 -7.29
C ILE A 135 5.65 1.75 -6.86
N GLY A 136 6.03 2.48 -5.80
CA GLY A 136 7.36 2.39 -5.20
C GLY A 136 7.69 1.06 -4.50
N GLY A 137 6.78 0.09 -4.44
CA GLY A 137 7.08 -1.32 -4.14
C GLY A 137 7.35 -2.13 -5.39
N ILE A 138 6.56 -1.88 -6.45
CA ILE A 138 6.63 -2.52 -7.77
C ILE A 138 7.99 -2.25 -8.44
N TRP A 139 8.50 -1.00 -8.43
CA TRP A 139 9.85 -0.68 -8.92
C TRP A 139 10.98 -1.48 -8.26
N TYR A 140 10.70 -2.08 -7.10
CA TYR A 140 11.63 -2.91 -6.34
C TYR A 140 11.26 -4.41 -6.36
N GLY A 141 10.50 -4.86 -7.36
CA GLY A 141 10.22 -6.27 -7.60
C GLY A 141 9.26 -6.93 -6.58
N PHE A 142 8.59 -6.15 -5.73
CA PHE A 142 7.58 -6.69 -4.81
C PHE A 142 6.22 -6.82 -5.48
N ALA A 143 5.49 -7.89 -5.16
CA ALA A 143 4.02 -7.86 -5.22
C ALA A 143 3.52 -6.92 -4.11
N SER A 144 3.05 -5.73 -4.48
CA SER A 144 2.78 -4.65 -3.54
C SER A 144 1.27 -4.45 -3.32
N VAL A 145 0.84 -4.38 -2.07
CA VAL A 145 -0.59 -4.30 -1.69
C VAL A 145 -0.84 -3.12 -0.74
N SER A 146 -2.06 -2.59 -0.75
CA SER A 146 -2.51 -1.47 0.11
C SER A 146 -4.03 -1.55 0.29
N THR A 147 -4.64 -0.74 1.14
CA THR A 147 -6.09 -0.83 1.42
C THR A 147 -6.73 0.56 1.44
N ASP A 148 -8.02 0.67 1.13
CA ASP A 148 -8.81 1.88 1.38
C ASP A 148 -9.30 1.97 2.85
N THR A 149 -8.97 0.99 3.70
CA THR A 149 -9.49 0.84 5.06
C THR A 149 -11.03 0.82 5.17
N ASN A 150 -11.71 0.41 4.10
CA ASN A 150 -13.17 0.25 3.98
C ASN A 150 -13.99 1.54 4.17
N HIS A 151 -13.43 2.70 3.82
CA HIS A 151 -14.17 3.95 3.70
C HIS A 151 -13.58 4.84 2.61
N LYS A 152 -14.24 5.95 2.27
CA LYS A 152 -13.86 6.86 1.17
C LYS A 152 -13.99 8.32 1.62
N SER A 153 -13.09 8.76 2.50
CA SER A 153 -13.03 10.12 3.05
C SER A 153 -11.60 10.44 3.53
N GLY A 154 -11.26 11.71 3.67
CA GLY A 154 -10.09 12.16 4.45
C GLY A 154 -10.44 12.74 5.83
N GLY A 155 -11.74 12.93 6.11
CA GLY A 155 -12.28 13.37 7.39
C GLY A 155 -12.49 12.22 8.38
N THR A 156 -13.34 12.41 9.38
CA THR A 156 -13.62 11.42 10.45
C THR A 156 -15.10 11.05 10.58
N GLU A 157 -15.97 11.61 9.73
CA GLU A 157 -17.43 11.46 9.79
C GLU A 157 -17.84 9.99 9.57
N TRP A 158 -17.03 9.25 8.80
CA TRP A 158 -17.21 7.83 8.53
C TRP A 158 -17.12 6.94 9.79
N ALA A 159 -16.46 7.42 10.86
CA ALA A 159 -16.31 6.71 12.12
C ALA A 159 -17.46 7.00 13.10
N TYR A 160 -18.22 8.08 12.90
CA TYR A 160 -19.26 8.50 13.84
C TYR A 160 -20.35 7.44 13.94
N ASN A 161 -20.58 6.93 15.16
CA ASN A 161 -21.47 5.81 15.46
C ASN A 161 -21.26 4.56 14.57
N ASN A 162 -20.04 4.34 14.06
CA ASN A 162 -19.72 3.23 13.16
C ASN A 162 -18.52 2.40 13.67
N PRO A 163 -18.74 1.51 14.66
CA PRO A 163 -17.67 0.69 15.23
C PRO A 163 -17.02 -0.25 14.20
N VAL A 164 -17.78 -0.73 13.22
CA VAL A 164 -17.27 -1.63 12.16
C VAL A 164 -16.21 -0.93 11.29
N LYS A 165 -16.45 0.33 10.89
CA LYS A 165 -15.45 1.11 10.15
C LYS A 165 -14.26 1.51 11.01
N LEU A 166 -14.49 1.87 12.28
CA LEU A 166 -13.41 2.13 13.24
C LEU A 166 -12.47 0.93 13.41
N GLU A 167 -13.03 -0.28 13.46
CA GLU A 167 -12.27 -1.53 13.53
C GLU A 167 -11.50 -1.82 12.23
N ASN A 168 -12.11 -1.53 11.06
CA ASN A 168 -11.47 -1.65 9.76
C ASN A 168 -10.23 -0.76 9.63
N TRP A 169 -10.35 0.54 9.94
CA TRP A 169 -9.22 1.48 9.98
C TRP A 169 -8.26 1.20 11.15
N GLY A 170 -8.77 0.65 12.24
CA GLY A 170 -8.03 0.24 13.42
C GLY A 170 -6.97 -0.80 13.09
N TYR A 171 -7.41 -1.94 12.55
CA TYR A 171 -6.56 -3.07 12.16
C TYR A 171 -7.15 -3.94 11.02
N ARG A 172 -8.43 -4.30 11.06
CA ARG A 172 -8.96 -5.45 10.29
C ARG A 172 -8.74 -5.32 8.79
N ALA A 173 -8.94 -4.13 8.21
CA ALA A 173 -8.82 -3.96 6.77
C ALA A 173 -7.37 -4.03 6.27
N MET A 174 -6.38 -3.89 7.15
CA MET A 174 -4.97 -4.08 6.83
C MET A 174 -4.66 -5.58 6.76
N HIS A 175 -4.81 -6.31 7.87
CA HIS A 175 -4.69 -7.78 7.94
C HIS A 175 -5.45 -8.53 6.82
N ASP A 176 -6.74 -8.21 6.60
CA ASP A 176 -7.55 -8.79 5.52
C ASP A 176 -6.88 -8.61 4.14
N THR A 177 -6.17 -7.50 3.94
CA THR A 177 -5.43 -7.18 2.71
C THR A 177 -4.11 -7.94 2.63
N VAL A 178 -3.43 -8.15 3.76
CA VAL A 178 -2.20 -8.98 3.81
C VAL A 178 -2.53 -10.42 3.42
N LEU A 179 -3.53 -11.03 4.05
CA LEU A 179 -3.92 -12.42 3.77
C LEU A 179 -4.28 -12.64 2.30
N LYS A 180 -5.07 -11.72 1.72
CA LYS A 180 -5.50 -11.79 0.31
C LYS A 180 -4.37 -11.44 -0.64
N GLY A 181 -3.52 -10.49 -0.29
CA GLY A 181 -2.29 -10.16 -1.01
C GLY A 181 -1.35 -11.37 -1.10
N LYS A 182 -1.17 -12.10 0.01
CA LYS A 182 -0.39 -13.34 0.05
C LYS A 182 -1.02 -14.42 -0.85
N ALA A 183 -2.30 -14.71 -0.69
CA ALA A 183 -3.02 -15.72 -1.48
C ALA A 183 -2.93 -15.46 -2.99
N VAL A 184 -3.23 -14.24 -3.44
CA VAL A 184 -3.15 -13.87 -4.86
C VAL A 184 -1.71 -13.94 -5.37
N THR A 185 -0.73 -13.43 -4.62
CA THR A 185 0.69 -13.49 -5.01
C THR A 185 1.17 -14.93 -5.20
N GLN A 186 0.86 -15.82 -4.25
CA GLN A 186 1.28 -17.22 -4.32
C GLN A 186 0.58 -17.97 -5.45
N GLY A 187 -0.74 -17.82 -5.57
CA GLY A 187 -1.53 -18.47 -6.61
C GLY A 187 -1.18 -18.01 -8.02
N TYR A 188 -0.85 -16.73 -8.18
CA TYR A 188 -0.53 -16.13 -9.48
C TYR A 188 0.89 -16.46 -9.96
N TYR A 189 1.88 -16.50 -9.07
CA TYR A 189 3.24 -16.90 -9.42
C TYR A 189 3.50 -18.42 -9.34
N GLY A 190 2.57 -19.19 -8.78
CA GLY A 190 2.72 -20.64 -8.59
C GLY A 190 3.84 -21.02 -7.63
N THR A 191 4.21 -20.13 -6.71
CA THR A 191 5.33 -20.30 -5.77
C THR A 191 5.04 -19.64 -4.43
N ASN A 192 5.76 -20.05 -3.39
CA ASN A 192 5.60 -19.48 -2.06
C ASN A 192 6.30 -18.12 -1.95
N ILE A 193 5.67 -17.21 -1.21
CA ILE A 193 6.32 -15.98 -0.77
C ILE A 193 7.48 -16.37 0.15
N SER A 194 8.68 -15.90 -0.18
CA SER A 194 9.87 -16.22 0.61
C SER A 194 10.04 -15.26 1.79
N TYR A 195 9.59 -13.99 1.63
CA TYR A 195 9.50 -12.98 2.68
C TYR A 195 8.36 -11.98 2.39
N SER A 196 7.66 -11.55 3.44
CA SER A 196 6.56 -10.59 3.43
C SER A 196 6.93 -9.35 4.25
N TYR A 197 6.85 -8.17 3.66
CA TYR A 197 7.28 -6.92 4.31
C TYR A 197 6.14 -5.91 4.46
N TYR A 198 6.28 -5.02 5.44
CA TYR A 198 5.40 -3.86 5.61
C TYR A 198 6.18 -2.54 5.54
N ARG A 199 5.58 -1.51 4.93
CA ARG A 199 6.06 -0.12 5.03
C ARG A 199 4.91 0.86 5.19
N GLY A 200 4.96 1.69 6.23
CA GLY A 200 4.01 2.76 6.47
C GLY A 200 4.60 3.94 7.24
N CYS A 201 3.97 5.11 7.14
CA CYS A 201 4.34 6.30 7.90
C CYS A 201 3.08 6.95 8.51
N SER A 202 3.18 7.66 9.64
CA SER A 202 2.02 8.28 10.31
C SER A 202 0.97 7.23 10.73
N ALA A 203 -0.26 7.29 10.21
CA ALA A 203 -1.28 6.25 10.39
C ALA A 203 -0.83 4.88 9.86
N GLY A 204 0.03 4.85 8.83
CA GLY A 204 0.71 3.66 8.35
C GLY A 204 1.73 3.13 9.36
N GLY A 205 2.38 4.00 10.15
CA GLY A 205 3.23 3.55 11.25
C GLY A 205 2.40 2.93 12.39
N LYS A 206 1.22 3.49 12.70
CA LYS A 206 0.22 2.86 13.60
C LYS A 206 -0.17 1.47 13.09
N GLN A 207 -0.56 1.37 11.82
CA GLN A 207 -0.95 0.10 11.20
C GLN A 207 0.17 -0.93 11.30
N GLY A 208 1.41 -0.59 10.93
CA GLY A 208 2.56 -1.51 11.03
C GLY A 208 2.84 -2.01 12.45
N LEU A 209 2.79 -1.11 13.46
CA LEU A 209 2.89 -1.53 14.87
C LEU A 209 1.69 -2.39 15.29
N LYS A 210 0.48 -2.09 14.80
CA LYS A 210 -0.72 -2.84 15.17
C LYS A 210 -0.72 -4.26 14.60
N GLU A 211 -0.21 -4.44 13.40
CA GLU A 211 0.04 -5.75 12.80
C GLU A 211 1.04 -6.56 13.65
N ILE A 212 2.16 -5.97 14.09
CA ILE A 212 3.11 -6.64 15.01
C ILE A 212 2.42 -7.06 16.33
N GLU A 213 1.58 -6.19 16.91
CA GLU A 213 0.92 -6.45 18.19
C GLU A 213 -0.07 -7.63 18.17
N ILE A 214 -0.81 -7.83 17.07
CA ILE A 214 -1.97 -8.74 17.05
C ILE A 214 -1.94 -9.78 15.93
N PHE A 215 -1.16 -9.55 14.87
CA PHE A 215 -0.96 -10.45 13.73
C PHE A 215 0.55 -10.68 13.46
N PRO A 216 1.32 -11.19 14.43
CA PRO A 216 2.79 -11.26 14.35
C PRO A 216 3.35 -12.13 13.21
N ASN A 217 2.50 -12.89 12.52
CA ASN A 217 2.86 -13.75 11.38
C ASN A 217 2.59 -13.08 10.01
N ASP A 218 2.12 -11.83 9.99
CA ASP A 218 1.79 -11.13 8.75
C ASP A 218 3.04 -10.65 8.00
N PHE A 219 4.13 -10.35 8.71
CA PHE A 219 5.37 -9.83 8.14
C PHE A 219 6.63 -10.38 8.79
N ASP A 220 7.64 -10.66 7.96
CA ASP A 220 9.01 -10.96 8.36
C ASP A 220 9.81 -9.68 8.66
N GLY A 221 9.37 -8.53 8.15
CA GLY A 221 10.01 -7.24 8.40
C GLY A 221 9.06 -6.04 8.25
N VAL A 222 9.10 -5.11 9.21
CA VAL A 222 8.16 -3.98 9.31
C VAL A 222 8.91 -2.66 9.44
N VAL A 223 8.66 -1.74 8.50
CA VAL A 223 9.16 -0.36 8.54
C VAL A 223 8.01 0.58 8.94
N ALA A 224 7.97 0.95 10.22
CA ALA A 224 6.96 1.84 10.81
C ALA A 224 7.53 3.24 11.10
N GLY A 225 7.35 4.17 10.15
CA GLY A 225 7.78 5.57 10.30
C GLY A 225 6.77 6.42 11.08
N ALA A 226 7.27 7.33 11.92
CA ALA A 226 6.50 8.34 12.67
C ALA A 226 5.11 7.82 13.17
N PRO A 227 5.05 6.71 13.93
CA PRO A 227 3.80 5.98 14.12
C PRO A 227 2.76 6.77 14.93
N ALA A 228 1.58 6.96 14.36
CA ALA A 228 0.41 7.56 15.02
C ALA A 228 -0.31 6.59 16.00
N TRP A 229 0.48 5.74 16.68
CA TRP A 229 0.05 4.61 17.49
C TRP A 229 -0.97 4.97 18.58
N TRP A 230 -0.67 5.98 19.39
CA TRP A 230 -1.56 6.44 20.46
C TRP A 230 -2.57 7.48 19.96
N THR A 231 -3.39 7.10 18.98
CA THR A 231 -4.29 8.04 18.27
C THR A 231 -5.17 8.86 19.22
N THR A 232 -5.70 8.28 20.30
CA THR A 232 -6.55 8.99 21.27
C THR A 232 -5.84 10.15 21.97
N HIS A 233 -4.55 10.01 22.27
CA HIS A 233 -3.74 11.05 22.90
C HIS A 233 -3.17 12.02 21.87
N LEU A 234 -2.79 11.53 20.68
CA LEU A 234 -2.30 12.36 19.58
C LEU A 234 -3.34 13.39 19.11
N GLN A 235 -4.61 12.97 18.93
CA GLN A 235 -5.64 13.91 18.49
C GLN A 235 -6.02 14.92 19.59
N LEU A 236 -6.03 14.49 20.86
CA LEU A 236 -6.24 15.41 21.98
C LEU A 236 -5.08 16.42 22.11
N TRP A 237 -3.83 15.99 21.92
CA TRP A 237 -2.66 16.86 21.90
C TRP A 237 -2.76 17.92 20.79
N ASN A 238 -3.11 17.52 19.56
CA ASN A 238 -3.32 18.44 18.45
C ASN A 238 -4.38 19.50 18.78
N MET A 239 -5.48 19.11 19.43
CA MET A 239 -6.53 20.02 19.87
C MET A 239 -6.04 21.00 20.96
N ILE A 240 -5.30 20.51 21.96
CA ILE A 240 -4.77 21.33 23.05
C ILE A 240 -3.78 22.39 22.52
N VAL A 241 -2.85 22.01 21.63
CA VAL A 241 -1.92 22.95 21.00
C VAL A 241 -2.66 24.00 20.17
N GLY A 242 -3.73 23.60 19.47
CA GLY A 242 -4.61 24.54 18.76
C GLY A 242 -5.29 25.55 19.70
N ILE A 243 -5.82 25.09 20.82
CA ILE A 243 -6.46 25.94 21.84
C ILE A 243 -5.46 26.91 22.47
N TRP A 244 -4.23 26.47 22.77
CA TRP A 244 -3.19 27.33 23.35
C TRP A 244 -2.70 28.44 22.43
N ASN A 245 -2.83 28.28 21.10
CA ASN A 245 -2.42 29.31 20.15
C ASN A 245 -3.59 30.22 19.70
N GLN A 246 -4.84 29.77 19.80
CA GLN A 246 -6.01 30.53 19.33
C GLN A 246 -6.66 31.37 20.45
N PRO A 247 -7.42 32.43 20.12
CA PRO A 247 -7.59 33.03 18.79
C PRO A 247 -6.39 33.90 18.37
N ALA A 248 -6.27 34.18 17.06
CA ALA A 248 -5.15 34.96 16.49
C ALA A 248 -4.99 36.41 16.99
N ASN A 249 -5.97 36.95 17.72
CA ASN A 249 -5.92 38.26 18.36
C ASN A 249 -5.64 38.20 19.88
N SER A 250 -5.30 37.03 20.41
CA SER A 250 -4.93 36.82 21.82
C SER A 250 -3.46 37.16 22.08
N SER A 251 -3.11 37.42 23.34
CA SER A 251 -1.72 37.64 23.78
C SER A 251 -0.86 36.38 23.76
N ASN A 252 -1.47 35.21 23.63
CA ASN A 252 -0.83 33.90 23.53
C ASN A 252 -0.67 33.41 22.08
N TYR A 253 -1.14 34.16 21.07
CA TYR A 253 -0.95 33.79 19.67
C TYR A 253 0.51 34.00 19.21
N ILE A 254 1.07 32.96 18.61
CA ILE A 254 2.39 32.95 18.01
C ILE A 254 2.23 33.03 16.48
N PRO A 255 2.58 34.17 15.85
CA PRO A 255 2.40 34.35 14.41
C PRO A 255 3.45 33.58 13.60
N PRO A 256 3.12 33.08 12.38
CA PRO A 256 4.05 32.32 11.54
C PRO A 256 5.38 33.04 11.22
N SER A 257 5.37 34.37 11.23
CA SER A 257 6.53 35.22 10.91
C SER A 257 7.70 35.16 11.91
N ILE A 258 7.57 34.44 13.03
CA ILE A 258 8.71 34.20 13.95
C ILE A 258 9.45 32.90 13.66
N PHE A 259 8.97 32.08 12.71
CA PHE A 259 9.56 30.80 12.32
C PHE A 259 10.32 30.86 10.99
N THR A 260 10.56 32.07 10.48
CA THR A 260 11.20 32.38 9.18
C THR A 260 12.36 33.34 9.37
#